data_AF-A0A8H7GTS7-F1
#
_entry.id   AF-A0A8H7GTS7-F1
#
_cell.length_a   1.000
_cell.length_b   1.000
_cell.length_c   1.000
_cell.angle_alpha   90.00
_cell.angle_beta   90.00
_cell.angle_gamma   90.00
#
_symmetry.space_group_name_H-M   'P 1'
#
loop_
_entity.id
_entity.type
_entity.pdbx_description
1 polymer ?
#
loop_
_entity_poly.entity_id
_entity_poly.type
_entity_poly.pdbx_seq_one_letter_code
_entity_poly.pdbx_strand_id
1 'polypeptide(L)' 'MSVESALFVDSKEYATHGGSVPIKVSGCDAICGALTVSGLAQEEDHLFALQVLSDMKAQLTA' A
#
# COMPACT_ATOMS: atom_id res chain seq x y z
N MET A 1 15.03 13.26 10.80
CA MET A 1 13.91 13.41 11.76
C MET A 1 13.34 12.04 11.99
N SER A 2 12.87 11.73 13.20
CA SER A 2 12.20 10.45 13.47
C SER A 2 10.75 10.48 13.00
N VAL A 3 10.09 9.32 12.92
CA VAL A 3 8.66 9.22 12.57
C VAL A 3 7.81 9.96 13.60
N GLU A 4 8.14 9.82 14.88
CA GLU A 4 7.45 10.44 16.00
C GLU A 4 7.53 11.98 15.93
N SER A 5 8.69 12.51 15.53
CA SER A 5 8.89 13.97 15.44
C SER A 5 8.33 14.57 14.15
N ALA A 6 8.25 13.80 13.06
CA ALA A 6 7.74 14.29 11.78
C ALA A 6 6.21 14.16 11.67
N LEU A 7 5.64 13.09 12.20
CA LEU A 7 4.24 12.70 11.98
C LEU A 7 3.43 12.59 13.28
N PHE A 8 4.06 12.71 14.45
CA PHE A 8 3.40 12.60 15.75
C PHE A 8 2.69 11.25 15.98
N VAL A 9 3.28 10.16 15.48
CA VAL A 9 2.79 8.78 15.65
C VAL A 9 3.86 7.86 16.26
N ASP A 10 3.45 6.78 16.95
CA ASP A 10 4.38 5.78 17.48
C ASP A 10 4.87 4.85 16.36
N SER A 11 6.19 4.75 16.17
CA SER A 11 6.79 3.85 15.16
C SER A 11 6.56 2.36 15.43
N LYS A 12 6.18 1.97 16.65
CA LYS A 12 5.76 0.59 16.98
C LYS A 12 4.36 0.27 16.45
N GLU A 13 3.53 1.29 16.25
CA GLU A 13 2.17 1.14 15.71
C GLU A 13 2.12 1.46 14.21
N TYR A 14 3.00 2.34 13.72
CA TYR A 14 2.99 2.83 12.33
C TYR A 14 4.32 2.56 11.63
N ALA A 15 4.27 1.77 10.56
CA ALA A 15 5.41 1.55 9.68
C ALA A 15 5.51 2.64 8.60
N THR A 16 6.73 3.11 8.33
CA THR A 16 7.04 3.98 7.19
C THR A 16 7.74 3.23 6.05
N HIS A 17 7.61 1.91 6.04
CA HIS A 17 8.16 1.04 5.01
C HIS A 17 7.12 0.82 3.90
N GLY A 18 7.59 0.67 2.66
CA GLY A 18 6.81 0.22 1.52
C GLY A 18 6.19 -1.16 1.70
N GLY A 19 5.27 -1.52 0.80
CA GLY A 19 4.53 -2.78 0.82
C GLY A 19 3.03 -2.62 1.08
N SER A 20 2.56 -1.45 1.52
CA SER A 20 1.11 -1.17 1.63
C SER A 20 0.67 -0.10 0.63
N VAL A 21 -0.38 -0.38 -0.14
CA VAL A 21 -0.95 0.54 -1.14
C VAL A 21 -2.48 0.61 -1.02
N PRO A 22 -3.09 1.80 -1.15
CA PRO A 22 -4.54 1.95 -1.05
C PRO A 22 -5.25 1.38 -2.29
N ILE A 23 -6.39 0.74 -2.09
CA ILE A 23 -7.25 0.23 -3.16
C ILE A 23 -8.38 1.21 -3.41
N LYS A 24 -8.40 1.81 -4.61
CA LYS A 24 -9.48 2.68 -5.08
C LYS A 24 -10.29 1.98 -6.15
N VAL A 25 -11.61 1.93 -5.98
CA VAL A 25 -12.55 1.36 -6.94
C VAL A 25 -13.25 2.48 -7.71
N SER A 26 -13.34 2.34 -9.03
CA SER A 26 -14.04 3.32 -9.88
C SER A 26 -15.51 3.44 -9.48
N GLY A 27 -16.01 4.67 -9.31
CA GLY A 27 -17.36 4.94 -8.84
C GLY A 27 -17.51 4.96 -7.32
N CYS A 28 -16.44 4.73 -6.56
CA CYS A 28 -16.38 4.95 -5.12
C CYS A 28 -15.52 6.18 -4.80
N ASP A 29 -16.06 7.10 -4.00
CA ASP A 29 -15.33 8.30 -3.58
C ASP A 29 -14.32 8.02 -2.47
N ALA A 30 -14.55 6.98 -1.68
CA ALA A 30 -13.68 6.55 -0.58
C ALA A 30 -12.68 5.47 -1.03
N ILE A 31 -11.58 5.36 -0.28
CA ILE A 31 -10.67 4.20 -0.35
C ILE A 31 -11.40 2.98 0.20
N CYS A 32 -11.42 1.89 -0.58
CA CYS A 32 -12.18 0.69 -0.23
C CYS A 32 -11.38 -0.29 0.65
N GLY A 33 -10.05 -0.13 0.69
CA GLY A 33 -9.16 -0.96 1.50
C GLY A 33 -7.70 -0.66 1.20
N ALA A 34 -6.80 -1.52 1.69
CA ALA A 34 -5.38 -1.49 1.39
C ALA A 34 -4.89 -2.91 1.09
N LEU A 35 -4.00 -3.04 0.11
CA LEU A 35 -3.24 -4.27 -0.13
C LEU A 35 -1.89 -4.12 0.56
N THR A 36 -1.54 -5.07 1.43
CA THR A 36 -0.26 -5.08 2.13
C THR A 36 0.50 -6.37 1.82
N VAL A 37 1.75 -6.22 1.38
CA VAL A 37 2.75 -7.28 1.22
C VAL A 37 3.88 -7.00 2.21
N SER A 38 4.40 -8.07 2.82
CA SER A 38 5.49 -7.98 3.78
C SER A 38 6.37 -9.22 3.67
N GLY A 39 7.68 -9.01 3.61
CA GLY A 39 8.67 -10.07 3.74
C GLY A 39 9.79 -10.03 2.70
N LEU A 40 9.70 -9.15 1.70
CA LEU A 40 10.75 -8.91 0.71
C LEU A 40 11.58 -7.67 1.08
N ALA A 41 12.47 -7.21 0.19
CA ALA A 41 13.00 -5.87 0.32
C ALA A 41 11.86 -4.86 0.13
N GLN A 42 11.92 -3.74 0.87
CA GLN A 42 10.83 -2.75 0.91
C GLN A 42 10.36 -2.27 -0.48
N GLU A 43 11.29 -2.10 -1.42
CA GLU A 43 10.98 -1.71 -2.79
C GLU A 43 10.25 -2.83 -3.55
N GLU A 44 10.66 -4.08 -3.35
CA GLU A 44 10.05 -5.25 -3.97
C GLU A 44 8.64 -5.50 -3.43
N ASP A 45 8.42 -5.36 -2.12
CA ASP A 45 7.09 -5.45 -1.51
C ASP A 45 6.14 -4.40 -2.14
N HIS A 46 6.62 -3.16 -2.34
CA HIS A 46 5.84 -2.10 -2.97
C HIS A 46 5.54 -2.39 -4.46
N LEU A 47 6.56 -2.76 -5.24
CA LEU A 47 6.41 -3.07 -6.66
C LEU A 47 5.50 -4.27 -6.89
N PHE A 48 5.60 -5.31 -6.06
CA PHE A 48 4.76 -6.49 -6.17
C PHE A 48 3.29 -6.18 -5.88
N ALA A 49 3.01 -5.38 -4.84
CA ALA A 49 1.65 -4.93 -4.55
C ALA A 49 1.02 -4.14 -5.73
N LEU A 50 1.79 -3.24 -6.36
CA LEU A 50 1.34 -2.51 -7.54
C LEU A 50 1.10 -3.42 -8.75
N GLN A 51 2.00 -4.37 -9.00
CA GLN A 51 1.87 -5.34 -10.08
C GLN A 51 0.58 -6.16 -9.95
N VAL A 52 0.31 -6.71 -8.76
CA VAL A 52 -0.92 -7.49 -8.49
C VAL A 52 -2.18 -6.65 -8.75
N LEU A 53 -2.23 -5.40 -8.29
CA LEU A 53 -3.38 -4.54 -8.54
C LEU A 53 -3.56 -4.21 -10.02
N SER A 54 -2.46 -4.02 -10.76
CA SER A 54 -2.50 -3.79 -12.21
C SER A 54 -3.05 -5.02 -12.95
N ASP A 55 -2.56 -6.21 -12.61
CA ASP A 55 -2.98 -7.47 -13.24
C ASP A 55 -4.46 -7.79 -12.93
N MET A 56 -4.86 -7.64 -11.66
CA MET A 56 -6.26 -7.81 -11.25
C MET A 56 -7.18 -6.84 -12.00
N LYS A 57 -6.77 -5.56 -12.13
CA LYS A 57 -7.54 -4.58 -12.88
C LYS A 57 -7.69 -4.98 -14.35
N ALA A 58 -6.61 -5.42 -15.00
CA ALA A 58 -6.64 -5.87 -16.38
C ALA A 58 -7.62 -7.04 -16.59
N GLN A 59 -7.62 -8.01 -15.66
CA GLN A 59 -8.54 -9.17 -15.69
C GLN A 59 -10.02 -8.79 -15.54
N LEU A 60 -10.33 -7.73 -14.78
CA LEU A 60 -11.70 -7.27 -14.58
C LEU A 60 -12.24 -6.41 -15.74
N THR A 61 -11.36 -5.92 -16.61
CA THR A 61 -11.71 -5.10 -17.77
C THR A 61 -11.68 -5.85 -19.10
N ALA A 62 -11.25 -7.10 -19.10
CA ALA A 62 -11.29 -8.03 -20.24
C ALA A 62 -12.67 -8.69 -20.35
#